data_AF-A0A7R9UYY6-F1
#
_entry.id   AF-A0A7R9UYY6-F1
#
_cell.length_a   1.000
_cell.length_b   1.000
_cell.length_c   1.000
_cell.angle_alpha   90.00
_cell.angle_beta   90.00
_cell.angle_gamma   90.00
#
_symmetry.space_group_name_H-M   'P 1'
#
loop_
_entity.id
_entity.type
_entity.pdbx_description
1 polymer ?
#
loop_
_entity_poly.entity_id
_entity_poly.type
_entity_poly.pdbx_seq_one_letter_code
_entity_poly.pdbx_strand_id
1 'polypeptide(L)'
;GELVDVPAPETGGLVPDEKQLRLRRRAAELRTRRELHAQIGALREAVTAARARRARLLDADAAVRPELVKLIGAASSLEAYLSVPSVLCAAEPADPRAHLLPPPLWSLYTEGALLVGTPALGSTLYSVSIATSTPPVAGAMPTPHVAAAPAAPCDEPPDARAPLSVRLHVLCARRRLFIEFSYFPRLHVLGAAAPEGGAELLRAVNVDDDGHTFPHGRALLAASRGSPVLSPEALAPAVPFRWAQWLGGIATDSPLPSGGCAEAAARLSLAEVLQAIASAS
;
A
#
# COMPACT_ATOMS: atom_id res chain seq x y z
N GLY A 1 -9.67 -2.98 -44.49
CA GLY A 1 -8.87 -3.34 -45.68
C GLY A 1 -8.11 -4.58 -45.33
N GLU A 2 -8.50 -5.70 -45.91
CA GLU A 2 -8.00 -7.04 -45.59
C GLU A 2 -6.48 -7.15 -45.83
N LEU A 3 -5.80 -7.74 -44.84
CA LEU A 3 -4.41 -8.18 -44.94
C LEU A 3 -4.41 -9.50 -45.71
N VAL A 4 -3.94 -9.47 -46.95
CA VAL A 4 -3.71 -10.68 -47.75
C VAL A 4 -2.35 -11.26 -47.34
N ASP A 5 -2.38 -12.43 -46.71
CA ASP A 5 -1.20 -13.25 -46.46
C ASP A 5 -0.67 -13.81 -47.79
N VAL A 6 0.59 -13.48 -48.09
CA VAL A 6 1.28 -13.98 -49.28
C VAL A 6 2.10 -15.21 -48.87
N PRO A 7 1.83 -16.41 -49.44
CA PRO A 7 2.54 -17.62 -49.07
C PRO A 7 4.02 -17.56 -49.50
N ALA A 8 4.88 -18.19 -48.69
CA ALA A 8 6.30 -18.29 -48.94
C ALA A 8 6.58 -19.20 -50.14
N PRO A 9 7.42 -18.80 -51.13
CA PRO A 9 7.73 -19.65 -52.28
C PRO A 9 8.81 -20.68 -51.92
N GLU A 10 8.57 -21.90 -52.39
CA GLU A 10 9.47 -23.04 -52.31
C GLU A 10 10.80 -22.77 -53.02
N THR A 11 11.87 -23.31 -52.43
CA THR A 11 13.27 -23.16 -52.79
C THR A 11 13.58 -23.78 -54.16
N GLY A 12 13.48 -22.97 -55.22
CA GLY A 12 14.12 -23.20 -56.52
C GLY A 12 15.04 -22.03 -56.83
N GLY A 13 16.35 -22.28 -56.92
CA GLY A 13 17.39 -21.27 -57.07
C GLY A 13 17.22 -20.39 -58.32
N LEU A 14 16.59 -19.24 -58.14
CA LEU A 14 16.66 -18.10 -59.05
C LEU A 14 17.13 -16.92 -58.20
N VAL A 15 18.29 -16.38 -58.55
CA VAL A 15 18.82 -15.15 -57.96
C VAL A 15 17.68 -14.13 -57.98
N PRO A 16 17.23 -13.62 -56.82
CA PRO A 16 16.09 -12.71 -56.78
C PRO A 16 16.42 -11.52 -57.67
N ASP A 17 15.57 -11.29 -58.68
CA ASP A 17 15.67 -10.20 -59.62
C ASP A 17 15.94 -8.90 -58.83
N GLU A 18 16.97 -8.15 -59.21
CA GLU A 18 17.49 -7.01 -58.42
C GLU A 18 16.38 -6.01 -58.08
N LYS A 19 15.39 -5.92 -58.98
CA LYS A 19 14.14 -5.18 -58.81
C LYS A 19 13.31 -5.65 -57.61
N GLN A 20 13.15 -6.96 -57.39
CA GLN A 20 12.41 -7.52 -56.25
C GLN A 20 13.13 -7.26 -54.92
N LEU A 21 14.46 -7.34 -54.89
CA LEU A 21 15.27 -6.99 -53.72
C LEU A 21 15.10 -5.52 -53.34
N ARG A 22 15.14 -4.61 -54.33
CA ARG A 22 14.90 -3.17 -54.12
C ARG A 22 13.48 -2.89 -53.58
N LEU A 23 12.46 -3.59 -54.08
CA LEU A 23 11.09 -3.46 -53.59
C LEU A 23 10.94 -3.95 -52.14
N ARG A 24 11.54 -5.10 -51.79
CA ARG A 24 11.53 -5.60 -50.41
C ARG A 24 12.22 -4.64 -49.44
N ARG A 25 13.37 -4.08 -49.82
CA ARG A 25 14.07 -3.06 -49.01
C ARG A 25 13.22 -1.81 -48.79
N ARG A 26 12.58 -1.29 -49.84
CA ARG A 26 11.66 -0.13 -49.73
C ARG A 26 10.43 -0.45 -48.88
N ALA A 27 9.87 -1.65 -48.98
CA ALA A 27 8.73 -2.06 -48.17
C ALA A 27 9.11 -2.16 -46.68
N ALA A 28 10.28 -2.70 -46.36
CA ALA A 28 10.81 -2.72 -44.99
C ALA A 28 11.03 -1.30 -44.45
N GLU A 29 11.67 -0.43 -45.23
CA GLU A 29 11.89 0.98 -44.85
C GLU A 29 10.58 1.73 -44.59
N LEU A 30 9.55 1.50 -45.41
CA LEU A 30 8.22 2.07 -45.20
C LEU A 30 7.55 1.55 -43.91
N ARG A 31 7.71 0.26 -43.57
CA ARG A 31 7.21 -0.28 -42.29
C ARG A 31 7.90 0.37 -41.11
N THR A 32 9.24 0.43 -41.13
CA THR A 32 10.02 1.09 -40.06
C THR A 32 9.65 2.56 -39.92
N ARG A 33 9.42 3.29 -41.02
CA ARG A 33 8.94 4.68 -40.97
C ARG A 33 7.55 4.79 -40.32
N ARG A 34 6.63 3.88 -40.61
CA ARG A 34 5.30 3.86 -39.97
C ARG A 34 5.39 3.57 -38.48
N GLU A 35 6.21 2.61 -38.08
CA GLU A 35 6.47 2.28 -36.66
C GLU A 35 7.06 3.47 -35.91
N LEU A 36 8.07 4.14 -36.49
CA LEU A 36 8.65 5.36 -35.91
C LEU A 36 7.65 6.50 -35.81
N HIS A 37 6.81 6.70 -36.84
CA HIS A 37 5.73 7.70 -36.77
C HIS A 37 4.72 7.41 -35.66
N ALA A 38 4.34 6.14 -35.48
CA ALA A 38 3.45 5.72 -34.39
C ALA A 38 4.11 5.96 -33.01
N GLN A 39 5.39 5.60 -32.86
CA GLN A 39 6.15 5.85 -31.62
C GLN A 39 6.26 7.35 -31.32
N ILE A 40 6.53 8.19 -32.31
CA ILE A 40 6.58 9.64 -32.15
C ILE A 40 5.21 10.18 -31.74
N GLY A 41 4.11 9.65 -32.31
CA GLY A 41 2.75 9.98 -31.90
C GLY A 41 2.50 9.65 -30.43
N ALA A 42 2.77 8.42 -30.02
CA ALA A 42 2.62 7.96 -28.65
C ALA A 42 3.49 8.76 -27.66
N LEU A 43 4.73 9.08 -28.02
CA LEU A 43 5.62 9.90 -27.18
C LEU A 43 5.10 11.33 -27.04
N ARG A 44 4.53 11.92 -28.10
CA ARG A 44 3.92 13.26 -28.02
C ARG A 44 2.72 13.26 -27.07
N GLU A 45 1.86 12.25 -27.14
CA GLU A 45 0.74 12.07 -26.22
C GLU A 45 1.20 11.84 -24.78
N ALA A 46 2.24 11.04 -24.57
CA ALA A 46 2.82 10.84 -23.24
C ALA A 46 3.38 12.15 -22.67
N VAL A 47 4.04 12.98 -23.49
CA VAL A 47 4.57 14.28 -23.07
C VAL A 47 3.44 15.26 -22.73
N THR A 48 2.39 15.33 -23.53
CA THR A 48 1.24 16.20 -23.23
C THR A 48 0.53 15.76 -21.95
N ALA A 49 0.32 14.46 -21.76
CA ALA A 49 -0.24 13.90 -20.52
C ALA A 49 0.65 14.19 -19.30
N ALA A 50 1.98 14.01 -19.42
CA ALA A 50 2.92 14.30 -18.34
C ALA A 50 2.94 15.79 -17.97
N ARG A 51 2.87 16.69 -18.96
CA ARG A 51 2.77 18.14 -18.71
C ARG A 51 1.47 18.51 -18.01
N ALA A 52 0.35 17.95 -18.44
CA ALA A 52 -0.94 18.15 -17.78
C ALA A 52 -0.93 17.63 -16.33
N ARG A 53 -0.33 16.45 -16.09
CA ARG A 53 -0.15 15.90 -14.74
C ARG A 53 0.72 16.82 -13.88
N ARG A 54 1.84 17.33 -14.42
CA ARG A 54 2.71 18.28 -13.71
C ARG A 54 1.96 19.56 -13.34
N ALA A 55 1.19 20.13 -14.26
CA ALA A 55 0.40 21.33 -13.98
C ALA A 55 -0.58 21.09 -12.83
N ARG A 56 -1.34 19.99 -12.87
CA ARG A 56 -2.26 19.61 -11.77
C ARG A 56 -1.56 19.44 -10.42
N LEU A 57 -0.36 18.87 -10.41
CA LEU A 57 0.43 18.71 -9.17
C LEU A 57 0.91 20.05 -8.63
N LEU A 58 1.31 20.99 -9.49
CA LEU A 58 1.67 22.34 -9.08
C LEU A 58 0.47 23.11 -8.54
N ASP A 59 -0.70 22.97 -9.16
CA ASP A 59 -1.94 23.58 -8.67
C ASP A 59 -2.35 23.00 -7.31
N ALA A 60 -2.23 21.68 -7.13
CA ALA A 60 -2.47 21.02 -5.85
C ALA A 60 -1.48 21.48 -4.77
N ASP A 61 -0.18 21.59 -5.08
CA ASP A 61 0.83 22.11 -4.16
C ASP A 61 0.53 23.57 -3.77
N ALA A 62 0.16 24.41 -4.74
CA ALA A 62 -0.24 25.80 -4.49
C ALA A 62 -1.49 25.91 -3.61
N ALA A 63 -2.41 24.94 -3.67
CA ALA A 63 -3.59 24.88 -2.81
C ALA A 63 -3.28 24.34 -1.40
N VAL A 64 -2.42 23.33 -1.27
CA VAL A 64 -2.09 22.68 0.01
C VAL A 64 -1.15 23.54 0.87
N ARG A 65 -0.18 24.22 0.25
CA ARG A 65 0.82 25.03 0.96
C ARG A 65 0.22 26.10 1.90
N PRO A 66 -0.73 26.95 1.50
CA PRO A 66 -1.32 27.93 2.42
C PRO A 66 -2.10 27.27 3.56
N GLU A 67 -2.76 26.13 3.32
CA GLU A 67 -3.46 25.39 4.37
C GLU A 67 -2.49 24.78 5.38
N LEU A 68 -1.35 24.25 4.92
CA LEU A 68 -0.28 23.80 5.82
C LEU A 68 0.27 24.94 6.67
N VAL A 69 0.47 26.13 6.10
CA VAL A 69 0.92 27.31 6.88
C VAL A 69 -0.10 27.69 7.96
N LYS A 70 -1.40 27.65 7.65
CA LYS A 70 -2.46 27.90 8.63
C LYS A 70 -2.46 26.84 9.74
N LEU A 71 -2.32 25.56 9.38
CA LEU A 71 -2.27 24.46 10.34
C LEU A 71 -1.04 24.56 11.24
N ILE A 72 0.13 24.88 10.70
CA ILE A 72 1.35 25.11 11.49
C ILE A 72 1.13 26.27 12.46
N GLY A 73 0.58 27.40 11.99
CA GLY A 73 0.27 28.54 12.86
C GLY A 73 -0.71 28.19 13.99
N ALA A 74 -1.76 27.42 13.68
CA ALA A 74 -2.72 26.94 14.67
C ALA A 74 -2.08 25.96 15.67
N ALA A 75 -1.26 25.03 15.19
CA ALA A 75 -0.54 24.06 16.01
C ALA A 75 0.45 24.77 16.95
N SER A 76 1.26 25.71 16.46
CA SER A 76 2.18 26.50 17.30
C SER A 76 1.44 27.32 18.37
N SER A 77 0.26 27.86 18.04
CA SER A 77 -0.57 28.58 19.02
C SER A 77 -1.05 27.64 20.14
N LEU A 78 -1.40 26.40 19.78
CA LEU A 78 -1.86 25.39 20.70
C LEU A 78 -0.73 24.79 21.55
N GLU A 79 0.45 24.57 20.96
CA GLU A 79 1.68 24.19 21.69
C GLU A 79 2.04 25.23 22.74
N ALA A 80 2.01 26.52 22.38
CA ALA A 80 2.27 27.62 23.30
C ALA A 80 1.24 27.67 24.45
N TYR A 81 -0.04 27.40 24.14
CA TYR A 81 -1.11 27.38 25.14
C TYR A 81 -0.99 26.18 26.09
N LEU A 82 -0.71 24.99 25.57
CA LEU A 82 -0.62 23.75 26.35
C LEU A 82 0.75 23.53 27.01
N SER A 83 1.73 24.41 26.77
CA SER A 83 3.11 24.26 27.27
C SER A 83 3.72 22.90 26.89
N VAL A 84 3.32 22.33 25.76
CA VAL A 84 3.84 21.05 25.26
C VAL A 84 5.24 21.30 24.72
N PRO A 85 6.28 20.58 25.18
CA PRO A 85 7.61 20.72 24.61
C PRO A 85 7.57 20.42 23.11
N SER A 86 8.01 21.36 22.29
CA SER A 86 8.11 21.25 20.81
C SER A 86 8.97 20.05 20.35
N VAL A 87 9.64 19.38 21.30
CA VAL A 87 10.43 18.15 21.15
C VAL A 87 9.58 16.97 20.68
N LEU A 88 8.27 16.96 20.91
CA LEU A 88 7.38 15.90 20.39
C LEU A 88 7.11 15.99 18.87
N CYS A 89 7.35 17.16 18.26
CA CYS A 89 7.12 17.39 16.82
C CYS A 89 8.36 17.15 15.94
N ALA A 90 9.54 16.91 16.54
CA ALA A 90 10.81 16.80 15.82
C ALA A 90 11.50 15.44 15.99
N ALA A 91 10.77 14.39 16.39
CA ALA A 91 11.28 13.04 16.22
C ALA A 91 11.28 12.74 14.73
N GLU A 92 12.39 13.04 14.04
CA GLU A 92 12.63 12.49 12.71
C GLU A 92 12.31 10.99 12.78
N PRO A 93 11.58 10.46 11.79
CA PRO A 93 11.30 9.04 11.78
C PRO A 93 12.63 8.29 11.84
N ALA A 94 12.80 7.46 12.86
CA ALA A 94 14.02 6.68 13.05
C ALA A 94 14.39 5.83 11.82
N ASP A 95 13.39 5.47 11.00
CA ASP A 95 13.55 4.78 9.73
C ASP A 95 13.36 5.76 8.54
N PRO A 96 14.37 5.89 7.65
CA PRO A 96 14.28 6.77 6.48
C PRO A 96 13.18 6.38 5.51
N ARG A 97 12.64 5.16 5.57
CA ARG A 97 11.55 4.70 4.67
C ARG A 97 10.17 5.12 5.15
N ALA A 98 10.04 5.71 6.32
CA ALA A 98 8.74 6.03 6.91
C ALA A 98 7.89 6.93 5.99
N HIS A 99 8.51 7.88 5.28
CA HIS A 99 7.82 8.77 4.33
C HIS A 99 7.16 8.04 3.13
N LEU A 100 7.50 6.77 2.89
CA LEU A 100 6.92 5.93 1.84
C LEU A 100 5.73 5.08 2.34
N LEU A 101 5.42 5.13 3.64
CA LEU A 101 4.32 4.37 4.20
C LEU A 101 2.97 4.92 3.71
N PRO A 102 2.02 4.05 3.34
CA PRO A 102 0.62 4.43 3.18
C PRO A 102 0.08 5.09 4.46
N PRO A 103 -0.89 6.02 4.37
CA PRO A 103 -1.38 6.76 5.53
C PRO A 103 -1.76 5.89 6.75
N PRO A 104 -2.46 4.75 6.60
CA PRO A 104 -2.79 3.90 7.75
C PRO A 104 -1.57 3.30 8.45
N LEU A 105 -0.54 2.93 7.69
CA LEU A 105 0.71 2.41 8.24
C LEU A 105 1.57 3.53 8.83
N TRP A 106 1.53 4.73 8.25
CA TRP A 106 2.19 5.91 8.80
C TRP A 106 1.65 6.25 10.19
N SER A 107 0.32 6.30 10.35
CA SER A 107 -0.33 6.54 11.65
C SER A 107 0.15 5.54 12.71
N LEU A 108 0.10 4.24 12.40
CA LEU A 108 0.61 3.19 13.27
C LEU A 108 2.09 3.33 13.62
N TYR A 109 2.92 3.67 12.64
CA TYR A 109 4.35 3.87 12.86
C TYR A 109 4.61 5.04 13.82
N THR A 110 3.92 6.16 13.62
CA THR A 110 4.05 7.34 14.48
C THR A 110 3.53 7.10 15.90
N GLU A 111 2.38 6.43 16.06
CA GLU A 111 1.88 6.05 17.38
C GLU A 111 2.81 5.07 18.08
N GLY A 112 3.32 4.07 17.36
CA GLY A 112 4.30 3.13 17.87
C GLY A 112 5.58 3.82 18.33
N ALA A 113 6.09 4.78 17.54
CA ALA A 113 7.29 5.55 17.90
C ALA A 113 7.09 6.39 19.16
N LEU A 114 5.90 6.97 19.35
CA LEU A 114 5.55 7.69 20.59
C LEU A 114 5.58 6.75 21.81
N LEU A 115 5.07 5.53 21.69
CA LEU A 115 5.09 4.54 22.77
C LEU A 115 6.51 4.12 23.20
N VAL A 116 7.46 4.09 22.26
CA VAL A 116 8.88 3.81 22.58
C VAL A 116 9.49 4.91 23.43
N GLY A 117 9.09 6.17 23.20
CA GLY A 117 9.59 7.35 23.92
C GLY A 117 8.95 7.60 25.28
N THR A 118 7.81 6.97 25.59
CA THR A 118 7.16 7.09 26.89
C THR A 118 7.75 6.11 27.90
N PRO A 119 8.11 6.55 29.13
CA PRO A 119 8.53 5.63 30.19
C PRO A 119 7.39 4.63 30.41
N ALA A 120 7.70 3.37 30.14
CA ALA A 120 6.73 2.31 29.85
C ALA A 120 5.56 2.25 30.85
N LEU A 121 4.36 2.00 30.31
CA LEU A 121 3.23 1.42 31.04
C LEU A 121 3.66 0.02 31.57
N GLY A 122 4.39 -0.02 32.69
CA GLY A 122 4.89 -1.24 33.33
C GLY A 122 6.28 -1.70 32.88
N SER A 123 6.55 -3.01 32.98
CA SER A 123 7.84 -3.66 32.65
C SER A 123 7.98 -4.10 31.19
N THR A 124 7.09 -3.64 30.31
CA THR A 124 7.05 -4.00 28.90
C THR A 124 7.87 -3.03 28.06
N LEU A 125 8.78 -3.55 27.24
CA LEU A 125 9.54 -2.74 26.29
C LEU A 125 8.93 -2.85 24.89
N TYR A 126 8.84 -1.71 24.20
CA TYR A 126 8.28 -1.62 22.85
C TYR A 126 9.37 -1.22 21.86
N SER A 127 9.31 -1.73 20.64
CA SER A 127 10.01 -1.14 19.50
C SER A 127 9.19 -1.23 18.22
N VAL A 128 9.35 -0.26 17.34
CA VAL A 128 8.68 -0.19 16.03
C VAL A 128 9.73 -0.21 14.93
N SER A 129 9.46 -0.93 13.84
CA SER A 129 10.32 -0.97 12.65
C SER A 129 9.51 -1.08 11.37
N ILE A 130 10.10 -0.68 10.25
CA ILE A 130 9.50 -0.86 8.93
C ILE A 130 10.12 -2.10 8.28
N ALA A 131 9.27 -2.99 7.80
CA ALA A 131 9.66 -4.13 6.99
C ALA A 131 9.30 -3.89 5.53
N THR A 132 10.15 -4.35 4.63
CA THR A 132 9.76 -4.55 3.23
C THR A 132 9.09 -5.91 3.15
N SER A 133 7.88 -5.98 2.59
CA SER A 133 7.26 -7.27 2.30
C SER A 133 8.18 -8.02 1.36
N THR A 134 8.80 -9.09 1.83
CA THR A 134 9.37 -10.08 0.93
C THR A 134 8.17 -10.68 0.20
N PRO A 135 8.11 -10.64 -1.14
CA PRO A 135 7.02 -11.32 -1.84
C PRO A 135 7.07 -12.80 -1.43
N PRO A 136 5.94 -13.46 -1.09
CA PRO A 136 5.93 -14.90 -1.13
C PRO A 136 6.23 -15.28 -2.59
N VAL A 137 7.42 -15.85 -2.82
CA VAL A 137 7.87 -16.25 -4.15
C VAL A 137 7.02 -17.43 -4.63
N ALA A 138 6.42 -17.27 -5.81
CA ALA A 138 6.23 -18.37 -6.74
C ALA A 138 6.50 -17.87 -8.17
N GLY A 139 7.76 -18.00 -8.60
CA GLY A 139 8.12 -18.17 -10.01
C GLY A 139 8.11 -16.95 -10.93
N ALA A 140 9.05 -16.01 -10.77
CA ALA A 140 9.58 -15.26 -11.91
C ALA A 140 10.97 -14.73 -11.57
N MET A 141 11.98 -15.18 -12.32
CA MET A 141 13.33 -14.61 -12.26
C MET A 141 13.28 -13.12 -12.59
N PRO A 142 13.96 -12.24 -11.84
CA PRO A 142 14.01 -10.82 -12.16
C PRO A 142 14.92 -10.61 -13.37
N THR A 143 14.34 -10.50 -14.57
CA THR A 143 15.03 -9.86 -15.69
C THR A 143 15.15 -8.35 -15.43
N PRO A 144 16.32 -7.73 -15.64
CA PRO A 144 16.50 -6.31 -15.44
C PRO A 144 15.74 -5.54 -16.53
N HIS A 145 14.59 -4.97 -16.19
CA HIS A 145 13.81 -4.18 -17.13
C HIS A 145 14.34 -2.75 -17.19
N VAL A 146 14.99 -2.45 -18.31
CA VAL A 146 15.19 -1.11 -18.86
C VAL A 146 13.86 -0.33 -18.78
N ALA A 147 13.95 0.90 -18.28
CA ALA A 147 12.84 1.83 -18.07
C ALA A 147 11.92 1.92 -19.29
N ALA A 148 10.79 1.24 -19.23
CA ALA A 148 9.69 1.37 -20.17
C ALA A 148 8.69 2.40 -19.64
N ALA A 149 8.04 3.11 -20.58
CA ALA A 149 7.01 4.12 -20.37
C ALA A 149 5.95 3.74 -19.32
N PRO A 150 5.29 4.72 -18.66
CA PRO A 150 4.31 4.43 -17.62
C PRO A 150 3.21 3.55 -18.22
N ALA A 151 3.14 2.31 -17.73
CA ALA A 151 2.07 1.40 -18.07
C ALA A 151 0.72 2.05 -17.75
N ALA A 152 -0.30 1.72 -18.55
CA ALA A 152 -1.70 1.90 -18.19
C ALA A 152 -1.96 1.37 -16.76
N PRO A 153 -3.05 1.76 -16.06
CA PRO A 153 -3.37 1.20 -14.75
C PRO A 153 -3.63 -0.32 -14.87
N CYS A 154 -2.56 -1.10 -14.83
CA CYS A 154 -2.53 -2.54 -15.00
C CYS A 154 -3.07 -3.18 -13.71
N ASP A 155 -4.12 -3.99 -13.86
CA ASP A 155 -4.26 -5.40 -13.40
C ASP A 155 -3.45 -5.91 -12.20
N GLU A 156 -3.12 -5.08 -11.21
CA GLU A 156 -2.65 -5.62 -9.93
C GLU A 156 -3.80 -6.36 -9.27
N PRO A 157 -3.61 -7.58 -8.76
CA PRO A 157 -4.70 -8.34 -8.20
C PRO A 157 -5.28 -7.59 -6.97
N PRO A 158 -6.58 -7.72 -6.68
CA PRO A 158 -7.26 -6.95 -5.64
C PRO A 158 -6.67 -7.14 -4.23
N ASP A 159 -5.98 -8.25 -3.99
CA ASP A 159 -5.24 -8.63 -2.79
C ASP A 159 -3.76 -8.16 -2.79
N ALA A 160 -3.35 -7.35 -3.78
CA ALA A 160 -2.00 -6.80 -3.83
C ALA A 160 -1.68 -6.01 -2.55
N ARG A 161 -0.72 -6.56 -1.80
CA ARG A 161 -0.23 -5.98 -0.55
C ARG A 161 0.73 -4.84 -0.85
N ALA A 162 0.65 -3.76 -0.08
CA ALA A 162 1.65 -2.69 -0.13
C ALA A 162 3.06 -3.26 0.16
N PRO A 163 4.09 -2.79 -0.56
CA PRO A 163 5.44 -3.34 -0.45
C PRO A 163 6.12 -3.09 0.91
N LEU A 164 5.54 -2.23 1.74
CA LEU A 164 6.00 -1.91 3.09
C LEU A 164 4.98 -2.35 4.13
N SER A 165 5.48 -2.84 5.27
CA SER A 165 4.72 -3.16 6.47
C SER A 165 5.36 -2.52 7.71
N VAL A 166 4.56 -2.37 8.75
CA VAL A 166 5.02 -1.89 10.06
C VAL A 166 5.05 -3.06 11.02
N ARG A 167 6.17 -3.24 11.72
CA ARG A 167 6.35 -4.29 12.73
C ARG A 167 6.45 -3.66 14.11
N LEU A 168 5.61 -4.13 15.01
CA LEU A 168 5.68 -3.84 16.43
C LEU A 168 6.29 -5.03 17.16
N HIS A 169 7.32 -4.75 17.94
CA HIS A 169 7.96 -5.70 18.84
C HIS A 169 7.54 -5.35 20.26
N VAL A 170 6.97 -6.33 20.95
CA VAL A 170 6.59 -6.20 22.36
C VAL A 170 7.41 -7.21 23.15
N LEU A 171 8.26 -6.71 24.03
CA LEU A 171 9.05 -7.51 24.96
C LEU A 171 8.37 -7.45 26.33
N CYS A 172 7.62 -8.50 26.66
CA CYS A 172 7.06 -8.71 27.98
C CYS A 172 7.98 -9.62 28.81
N ALA A 173 7.86 -9.60 30.13
CA ALA A 173 8.74 -10.29 31.07
C ALA A 173 8.97 -11.80 30.80
N ARG A 174 8.10 -12.46 30.02
CA ARG A 174 8.20 -13.90 29.70
C ARG A 174 8.19 -14.23 28.21
N ARG A 175 7.89 -13.27 27.33
CA ARG A 175 7.68 -13.53 25.89
C ARG A 175 8.03 -12.32 25.04
N ARG A 176 8.52 -12.60 23.84
CA ARG A 176 8.70 -11.62 22.78
C ARG A 176 7.60 -11.82 21.75
N LEU A 177 6.72 -10.84 21.64
CA LEU A 177 5.62 -10.84 20.69
C LEU A 177 5.97 -9.92 19.52
N PHE A 178 5.50 -10.32 18.35
CA PHE A 178 5.73 -9.62 17.10
C PHE A 178 4.39 -9.48 16.41
N ILE A 179 4.05 -8.26 15.99
CA ILE A 179 2.83 -7.97 15.24
C ILE A 179 3.25 -7.23 13.98
N GLU A 180 2.91 -7.77 12.82
CA GLU A 180 3.17 -7.17 11.53
C GLU A 180 1.87 -6.65 10.91
N PHE A 181 1.83 -5.35 10.63
CA PHE A 181 0.71 -4.67 9.98
C PHE A 181 1.00 -4.49 8.50
N SER A 182 0.04 -4.90 7.69
CA SER A 182 0.11 -4.91 6.23
C SER A 182 -1.08 -4.14 5.67
N TYR A 183 -0.89 -3.35 4.63
CA TYR A 183 -1.98 -2.60 4.03
C TYR A 183 -2.29 -3.10 2.62
N PHE A 184 -3.58 -3.24 2.30
CA PHE A 184 -4.10 -3.70 1.02
C PHE A 184 -4.82 -2.52 0.33
N PRO A 185 -4.13 -1.74 -0.54
CA PRO A 185 -4.65 -0.46 -1.02
C PRO A 185 -5.95 -0.56 -1.81
N ARG A 186 -6.12 -1.62 -2.61
CA ARG A 186 -7.33 -1.82 -3.44
C ARG A 186 -8.55 -2.19 -2.60
N LEU A 187 -8.33 -2.91 -1.50
CA LEU A 187 -9.38 -3.23 -0.53
C LEU A 187 -9.58 -2.11 0.49
N HIS A 188 -8.60 -1.23 0.68
CA HIS A 188 -8.52 -0.25 1.76
C HIS A 188 -8.52 -0.89 3.16
N VAL A 189 -7.87 -2.05 3.29
CA VAL A 189 -7.89 -2.86 4.52
C VAL A 189 -6.49 -2.97 5.11
N LEU A 190 -6.40 -2.89 6.42
CA LEU A 190 -5.19 -3.16 7.18
C LEU A 190 -5.25 -4.58 7.79
N GLY A 191 -4.34 -5.47 7.41
CA GLY A 191 -4.20 -6.78 8.04
C GLY A 191 -3.16 -6.78 9.16
N ALA A 192 -3.41 -7.51 10.25
CA ALA A 192 -2.43 -7.78 11.29
C ALA A 192 -2.06 -9.27 11.30
N ALA A 193 -0.77 -9.56 11.41
CA ALA A 193 -0.23 -10.91 11.49
C ALA A 193 0.67 -11.04 12.72
N ALA A 194 0.68 -12.21 13.34
CA ALA A 194 1.67 -12.58 14.34
C ALA A 194 2.34 -13.91 13.93
N PRO A 195 3.57 -14.20 14.41
CA PRO A 195 4.22 -15.50 14.20
C PRO A 195 3.35 -16.68 14.68
N GLU A 196 3.72 -17.91 14.30
CA GLU A 196 2.99 -19.13 14.63
C GLU A 196 2.54 -19.18 16.10
N GLY A 197 1.23 -19.39 16.32
CA GLY A 197 0.58 -19.38 17.64
C GLY A 197 0.09 -18.02 18.13
N GLY A 198 0.53 -16.90 17.52
CA GLY A 198 0.14 -15.55 17.92
C GLY A 198 -1.22 -15.08 17.38
N ALA A 199 -1.80 -15.77 16.39
CA ALA A 199 -3.08 -15.40 15.80
C ALA A 199 -4.25 -15.47 16.79
N GLU A 200 -4.22 -16.44 17.72
CA GLU A 200 -5.21 -16.55 18.80
C GLU A 200 -5.13 -15.37 19.77
N LEU A 201 -3.91 -14.91 20.07
CA LEU A 201 -3.69 -13.72 20.90
C LEU A 201 -4.25 -12.44 20.22
N LEU A 202 -4.10 -12.33 18.90
CA LEU A 202 -4.65 -11.19 18.16
C LEU A 202 -6.18 -11.20 18.12
N ARG A 203 -6.82 -12.38 18.07
CA ARG A 203 -8.28 -12.52 18.18
C ARG A 203 -8.77 -12.19 19.58
N ALA A 204 -7.99 -12.50 20.62
CA ALA A 204 -8.36 -12.21 22.00
C ALA A 204 -8.41 -10.71 22.34
N VAL A 205 -7.84 -9.84 21.50
CA VAL A 205 -7.89 -8.37 21.67
C VAL A 205 -9.32 -7.85 21.70
N ASN A 206 -10.19 -8.42 20.86
CA ASN A 206 -11.60 -8.07 20.83
C ASN A 206 -12.42 -9.34 20.53
N VAL A 207 -13.17 -9.79 21.52
CA VAL A 207 -13.95 -11.04 21.47
C VAL A 207 -15.00 -11.03 20.36
N ASP A 208 -15.47 -9.85 19.96
CA ASP A 208 -16.46 -9.67 18.88
C ASP A 208 -15.81 -9.55 17.48
N ASP A 209 -14.49 -9.70 17.37
CA ASP A 209 -13.72 -9.49 16.14
C ASP A 209 -12.83 -10.70 15.82
N ASP A 210 -13.42 -11.67 15.13
CA ASP A 210 -12.77 -12.93 14.78
C ASP A 210 -11.82 -12.82 13.56
N GLY A 211 -11.87 -11.68 12.85
CA GLY A 211 -11.09 -11.39 11.65
C GLY A 211 -11.58 -12.11 10.39
N HIS A 212 -12.74 -12.77 10.42
CA HIS A 212 -13.31 -13.51 9.29
C HIS A 212 -14.28 -12.69 8.44
N THR A 213 -14.56 -11.43 8.83
CA THR A 213 -15.43 -10.51 8.10
C THR A 213 -14.69 -9.25 7.71
N PHE A 214 -14.92 -8.74 6.50
CA PHE A 214 -14.35 -7.44 6.11
C PHE A 214 -14.98 -6.29 6.90
N PRO A 215 -14.17 -5.33 7.38
CA PRO A 215 -14.63 -4.31 8.32
C PRO A 215 -15.45 -3.16 7.69
N HIS A 216 -15.50 -3.06 6.35
CA HIS A 216 -16.30 -2.04 5.66
C HIS A 216 -16.75 -2.46 4.25
N GLY A 217 -17.84 -1.87 3.79
CA GLY A 217 -18.56 -2.12 2.55
C GLY A 217 -17.73 -1.92 1.29
N ARG A 218 -16.71 -1.05 1.30
CA ARG A 218 -15.80 -0.92 0.14
C ARG A 218 -15.01 -2.18 -0.17
N ALA A 219 -14.55 -2.91 0.85
CA ALA A 219 -13.85 -4.18 0.68
C ALA A 219 -14.82 -5.26 0.21
N LEU A 220 -16.04 -5.28 0.76
CA LEU A 220 -17.12 -6.17 0.31
C LEU A 220 -17.54 -5.91 -1.14
N LEU A 221 -17.59 -4.64 -1.56
CA LEU A 221 -17.90 -4.23 -2.93
C LEU A 221 -16.74 -4.52 -3.90
N ALA A 222 -15.49 -4.37 -3.46
CA ALA A 222 -14.33 -4.76 -4.25
C ALA A 222 -14.30 -6.28 -4.45
N ALA A 223 -14.64 -7.05 -3.41
CA ALA A 223 -14.81 -8.49 -3.50
C ALA A 223 -15.92 -8.90 -4.48
N SER A 224 -17.07 -8.22 -4.46
CA SER A 224 -18.22 -8.56 -5.32
C SER A 224 -18.08 -8.14 -6.79
N ARG A 225 -17.16 -7.23 -7.13
CA ARG A 225 -17.03 -6.65 -8.49
C ARG A 225 -16.04 -7.35 -9.42
N GLY A 226 -15.42 -8.46 -9.03
CA GLY A 226 -14.53 -9.16 -9.97
C GLY A 226 -13.72 -10.34 -9.47
N SER A 227 -13.85 -10.80 -8.22
CA SER A 227 -13.18 -12.02 -7.78
C SER A 227 -14.12 -12.85 -6.91
N PRO A 228 -14.60 -14.02 -7.39
CA PRO A 228 -15.52 -14.87 -6.63
C PRO A 228 -14.93 -15.47 -5.34
N VAL A 229 -13.68 -15.15 -4.99
CA VAL A 229 -12.94 -15.75 -3.85
C VAL A 229 -12.04 -14.70 -3.16
N LEU A 230 -12.57 -13.53 -2.83
CA LEU A 230 -11.92 -12.67 -1.83
C LEU A 230 -12.63 -12.87 -0.50
N SER A 231 -12.24 -13.92 0.22
CA SER A 231 -12.51 -14.05 1.65
C SER A 231 -11.39 -13.36 2.43
N PRO A 232 -11.64 -12.91 3.69
CA PRO A 232 -10.59 -12.46 4.59
C PRO A 232 -9.44 -13.45 4.77
N GLU A 233 -9.70 -14.74 4.58
CA GLU A 233 -8.71 -15.82 4.59
C GLU A 233 -7.70 -15.72 3.44
N ALA A 234 -8.09 -15.13 2.30
CA ALA A 234 -7.17 -14.87 1.19
C ALA A 234 -6.07 -13.85 1.55
N LEU A 235 -6.25 -13.08 2.63
CA LEU A 235 -5.25 -12.13 3.12
C LEU A 235 -4.25 -12.77 4.09
N ALA A 236 -4.37 -14.07 4.39
CA ALA A 236 -3.47 -14.77 5.29
C ALA A 236 -1.99 -14.59 4.88
N PRO A 237 -1.08 -14.37 5.85
CA PRO A 237 -1.29 -14.42 7.29
C PRO A 237 -1.85 -13.12 7.91
N ALA A 238 -2.09 -12.07 7.11
CA ALA A 238 -2.52 -10.75 7.59
C ALA A 238 -4.05 -10.68 7.73
N VAL A 239 -4.55 -10.87 8.94
CA VAL A 239 -5.97 -10.94 9.24
C VAL A 239 -6.57 -9.54 9.39
N PRO A 240 -7.70 -9.21 8.73
CA PRO A 240 -8.25 -7.86 8.68
C PRO A 240 -9.14 -7.51 9.89
N PHE A 241 -8.56 -7.50 11.09
CA PHE A 241 -9.29 -7.12 12.31
C PHE A 241 -9.84 -5.69 12.26
N ARG A 242 -11.01 -5.48 12.86
CA ARG A 242 -11.62 -4.14 13.08
C ARG A 242 -10.74 -3.27 13.96
N TRP A 243 -10.20 -3.83 15.05
CA TRP A 243 -9.33 -3.05 15.95
C TRP A 243 -8.08 -2.53 15.22
N ALA A 244 -7.53 -3.33 14.29
CA ALA A 244 -6.39 -2.92 13.47
C ALA A 244 -6.78 -1.77 12.53
N GLN A 245 -7.99 -1.78 11.95
CA GLN A 245 -8.47 -0.67 11.14
C GLN A 245 -8.52 0.64 11.95
N TRP A 246 -9.03 0.59 13.17
CA TRP A 246 -9.17 1.77 14.03
C TRP A 246 -7.81 2.38 14.38
N LEU A 247 -6.82 1.54 14.70
CA LEU A 247 -5.45 2.00 14.92
C LEU A 247 -4.84 2.63 13.66
N GLY A 248 -5.16 2.09 12.49
CA GLY A 248 -4.76 2.67 11.20
C GLY A 248 -5.59 3.89 10.76
N GLY A 249 -6.52 4.37 11.59
CA GLY A 249 -7.40 5.49 11.25
C GLY A 249 -8.43 5.21 10.15
N ILE A 250 -8.68 3.93 9.82
CA ILE A 250 -9.63 3.50 8.80
C ILE A 250 -11.02 3.36 9.45
N ALA A 251 -12.01 4.06 8.90
CA ALA A 251 -13.39 3.98 9.34
C ALA A 251 -14.02 2.61 8.99
N THR A 252 -14.79 2.05 9.91
CA THR A 252 -15.47 0.75 9.75
C THR A 252 -16.98 0.93 9.79
N ASP A 253 -17.72 0.15 8.99
CA ASP A 253 -19.18 0.34 8.82
C ASP A 253 -20.03 -0.37 9.89
N SER A 254 -19.43 -1.23 10.74
CA SER A 254 -20.18 -1.89 11.81
C SER A 254 -20.49 -0.94 12.97
N PRO A 255 -21.74 -0.89 13.45
CA PRO A 255 -22.08 -0.19 14.68
C PRO A 255 -21.27 -0.78 15.85
N LEU A 256 -20.99 0.08 16.83
CA LEU A 256 -20.37 -0.31 18.09
C LEU A 256 -21.25 -1.38 18.77
N PRO A 257 -20.67 -2.38 19.44
CA PRO A 257 -21.46 -3.42 20.11
C PRO A 257 -22.47 -2.76 21.07
N SER A 258 -23.75 -3.00 20.82
CA SER A 258 -24.86 -2.48 21.61
C SER A 258 -25.00 -3.29 22.90
N GLY A 259 -24.10 -3.05 23.84
CA GLY A 259 -24.09 -3.68 25.16
C GLY A 259 -23.65 -2.70 26.24
N GLY A 260 -24.62 -1.94 26.79
CA GLY A 260 -24.58 -1.45 28.16
C GLY A 260 -23.37 -0.62 28.62
N CYS A 261 -22.93 0.38 27.85
CA CYS A 261 -22.26 1.61 28.30
C CYS A 261 -21.98 2.48 27.06
N ALA A 262 -23.01 3.16 26.58
CA ALA A 262 -22.98 3.94 25.33
C ALA A 262 -22.20 5.27 25.42
N GLU A 263 -21.18 5.38 26.28
CA GLU A 263 -20.41 6.62 26.48
C GLU A 263 -18.89 6.47 26.30
N ALA A 264 -18.39 5.27 25.98
CA ALA A 264 -17.01 5.08 25.56
C ALA A 264 -16.96 4.07 24.40
N ALA A 265 -17.25 4.57 23.20
CA ALA A 265 -16.79 3.94 21.97
C ALA A 265 -15.25 4.01 21.93
N ALA A 266 -14.60 3.28 22.82
CA ALA A 266 -13.16 3.29 23.01
C ALA A 266 -12.53 2.74 21.72
N ARG A 267 -12.13 3.65 20.83
CA ARG A 267 -11.04 3.38 19.91
C ARG A 267 -9.88 2.96 20.80
N LEU A 268 -9.66 1.65 20.89
CA LEU A 268 -8.52 1.12 21.64
C LEU A 268 -7.29 1.81 21.08
N SER A 269 -6.59 2.55 21.93
CA SER A 269 -5.29 3.11 21.62
C SER A 269 -4.30 1.95 21.38
N LEU A 270 -3.22 2.24 20.66
CA LEU A 270 -2.20 1.22 20.44
C LEU A 270 -1.66 0.66 21.78
N ALA A 271 -1.54 1.50 22.82
CA ALA A 271 -1.15 1.07 24.15
C ALA A 271 -2.11 0.04 24.76
N GLU A 272 -3.43 0.27 24.68
CA GLU A 272 -4.46 -0.63 25.22
C GLU A 272 -4.47 -1.97 24.48
N VAL A 273 -4.33 -1.95 23.16
CA VAL A 273 -4.20 -3.19 22.36
C VAL A 273 -2.97 -3.99 22.79
N LEU A 274 -1.82 -3.33 22.91
CA LEU A 274 -0.59 -4.03 23.31
C LEU A 274 -0.67 -4.54 24.76
N GLN A 275 -1.34 -3.82 25.66
CA GLN A 275 -1.58 -4.26 27.03
C GLN A 275 -2.53 -5.46 27.10
N ALA A 276 -3.60 -5.49 26.29
CA ALA A 276 -4.50 -6.64 26.18
C ALA A 276 -3.78 -7.88 25.65
N ILE A 277 -2.90 -7.72 24.66
CA ILE A 277 -2.07 -8.81 24.14
C ILE A 277 -1.08 -9.30 25.21
N ALA A 278 -0.47 -8.37 25.95
CA ALA A 278 0.46 -8.71 27.02
C ALA A 278 -0.21 -9.45 28.19
N SER A 279 -1.47 -9.15 28.51
CA SER A 279 -2.23 -9.81 29.59
C SER A 279 -2.80 -11.17 29.20
N ALA A 280 -3.07 -11.39 27.90
CA ALA A 280 -3.52 -12.67 27.36
C ALA A 280 -2.38 -13.70 27.15
N SER A 281 -1.11 -13.27 27.31
CA SER A 281 0.10 -14.05 27.00
C SER A 281 0.74 -14.74 28.20
#